data_AF-A0A1G7MLU0-F1
#
_entry.id   AF-A0A1G7MLU0-F1
#
_cell.length_a   1.000
_cell.length_b   1.000
_cell.length_c   1.000
_cell.angle_alpha   90.00
_cell.angle_beta   90.00
_cell.angle_gamma   90.00
#
_symmetry.space_group_name_H-M   'P 1'
#
loop_
_entity.id
_entity.type
_entity.pdbx_description
1 polymer ?
#
loop_
_entity_poly.entity_id
_entity_poly.type
_entity_poly.pdbx_seq_one_letter_code
_entity_poly.pdbx_strand_id
1 'polypeptide(L)'
;MTETDRIRPEVVEAIVAALTATDPAGLPGDATRAEKDAARDLFFTRTAAERAQRDRQSRAWELLLTRSYDEPPTWAQLFDDLPPGSVTELGELHDALPAGAQAEYDRRFGSPGR
;
A
#
# COMPACT_ATOMS: atom_id res chain seq x y z
N MET A 1 5.43 16.76 -36.04
CA MET A 1 5.39 15.97 -34.79
C MET A 1 5.95 14.61 -35.13
N THR A 2 7.24 14.41 -34.90
CA THR A 2 7.97 13.19 -35.29
C THR A 2 7.75 12.10 -34.25
N GLU A 3 7.80 10.86 -34.71
CA GLU A 3 7.56 9.57 -34.05
C GLU A 3 8.49 9.24 -32.86
N THR A 4 9.12 10.26 -32.27
CA THR A 4 10.08 10.18 -31.15
C THR A 4 9.44 10.49 -29.79
N ASP A 5 8.15 10.80 -29.75
CA ASP A 5 7.41 11.24 -28.55
C ASP A 5 6.52 10.13 -27.95
N ARG A 6 6.53 8.92 -28.51
CA ARG A 6 5.74 7.80 -27.96
C ARG A 6 6.50 7.20 -26.78
N ILE A 7 6.00 7.47 -25.58
CA ILE A 7 6.44 6.81 -24.34
C ILE A 7 6.13 5.31 -24.45
N ARG A 8 7.16 4.47 -24.42
CA ARG A 8 7.02 3.01 -24.38
C ARG A 8 6.80 2.54 -22.94
N PRO A 9 5.65 1.93 -22.60
CA PRO A 9 5.36 1.48 -21.24
C PRO A 9 6.39 0.48 -20.71
N GLU A 10 6.91 -0.42 -21.56
CA GLU A 10 7.90 -1.42 -21.19
C GLU A 10 9.25 -0.82 -20.77
N VAL A 11 9.66 0.31 -21.38
CA VAL A 11 10.88 1.03 -21.02
C VAL A 11 10.68 1.78 -19.72
N VAL A 12 9.51 2.38 -19.52
CA VAL A 12 9.12 3.04 -18.27
C VAL A 12 9.16 2.05 -17.11
N GLU A 13 8.54 0.87 -17.25
CA GLU A 13 8.55 -0.17 -16.21
C GLU A 13 9.96 -0.72 -15.95
N ALA A 14 10.80 -0.89 -16.97
CA ALA A 14 12.19 -1.29 -16.79
C ALA A 14 12.99 -0.27 -15.97
N ILE A 15 12.80 1.04 -16.23
CA ILE A 15 13.42 2.10 -15.44
C ILE A 15 12.89 2.08 -14.01
N VAL A 16 11.58 1.94 -13.80
CA VAL A 16 11.01 1.85 -12.45
C VAL A 16 11.58 0.64 -11.68
N ALA A 17 11.68 -0.52 -12.32
CA ALA A 17 12.27 -1.72 -11.70
C ALA A 17 13.74 -1.50 -11.30
N ALA A 18 14.54 -0.87 -12.18
CA ALA A 18 15.92 -0.51 -11.88
C ALA A 18 16.04 0.46 -10.69
N LEU A 19 15.16 1.47 -10.61
CA LEU A 19 15.11 2.41 -9.49
C LEU A 19 14.71 1.71 -8.17
N THR A 20 13.69 0.83 -8.20
CA THR A 20 13.26 0.06 -7.03
C THR A 20 14.36 -0.89 -6.54
N ALA A 21 15.09 -1.54 -7.45
CA ALA A 21 16.23 -2.41 -7.12
C ALA A 21 17.49 -1.64 -6.72
N THR A 22 17.52 -0.32 -6.93
CA THR A 22 18.74 0.52 -6.81
C THR A 22 19.87 -0.01 -7.70
N ASP A 23 19.53 -0.55 -8.88
CA ASP A 23 20.48 -1.16 -9.81
C ASP A 23 20.55 -0.36 -11.13
N PRO A 24 21.58 0.49 -11.31
CA PRO A 24 21.73 1.27 -12.54
C PRO A 24 22.06 0.40 -13.77
N ALA A 25 22.51 -0.85 -13.60
CA ALA A 25 22.78 -1.75 -14.73
C ALA A 25 21.49 -2.20 -15.43
N GLY A 26 20.34 -2.10 -14.76
CA GLY A 26 19.02 -2.38 -15.33
C GLY A 26 18.44 -1.26 -16.20
N LEU A 27 19.12 -0.12 -16.34
CA LEU A 27 18.60 1.02 -17.10
C LEU A 27 18.66 0.78 -18.63
N PRO A 28 17.56 0.98 -19.37
CA PRO A 28 17.57 0.88 -20.83
C PRO A 28 18.47 1.96 -21.45
N GLY A 29 19.42 1.54 -22.29
CA GLY A 29 20.38 2.45 -22.93
C GLY A 29 19.77 3.37 -24.00
N ASP A 30 18.61 3.00 -24.54
CA ASP A 30 17.86 3.74 -25.56
C ASP A 30 16.67 4.52 -24.99
N ALA A 31 16.57 4.64 -23.65
CA ALA A 31 15.50 5.37 -23.00
C ALA A 31 15.55 6.87 -23.34
N THR A 32 14.44 7.37 -23.88
CA THR A 32 14.23 8.78 -24.18
C THR A 32 14.08 9.60 -22.90
N ARG A 33 14.18 10.93 -23.01
CA ARG A 33 13.92 11.84 -21.88
C ARG A 33 12.48 11.74 -21.38
N ALA A 34 11.51 11.67 -22.30
CA ALA A 34 10.10 11.55 -21.95
C ALA A 34 9.80 10.26 -21.16
N GLU A 35 10.43 9.14 -21.52
CA GLU A 35 10.30 7.87 -20.79
C GLU A 35 10.95 7.94 -19.41
N LYS A 36 12.11 8.61 -19.27
CA LYS A 36 12.76 8.82 -17.97
C LYS A 36 11.92 9.69 -17.04
N ASP A 37 11.33 10.77 -17.56
CA ASP A 37 10.45 11.64 -16.77
C ASP A 37 9.17 10.88 -16.36
N ALA A 38 8.55 10.14 -17.27
CA ALA A 38 7.38 9.30 -16.95
C ALA A 38 7.68 8.21 -15.92
N ALA A 39 8.84 7.55 -16.02
CA ALA A 39 9.28 6.54 -15.05
C ALA A 39 9.57 7.15 -13.68
N ARG A 40 10.19 8.33 -13.63
CA ARG A 40 10.44 9.05 -12.39
C ARG A 40 9.13 9.40 -11.69
N ASP A 41 8.17 9.96 -12.43
CA ASP A 41 6.88 10.35 -11.87
C ASP A 41 6.13 9.11 -11.36
N LEU A 42 6.10 8.01 -12.14
CA LEU A 42 5.51 6.74 -11.73
C LEU A 42 6.19 6.14 -10.49
N PHE A 43 7.52 6.13 -10.45
CA PHE A 43 8.29 5.64 -9.30
C PHE A 43 7.96 6.39 -8.02
N PHE A 44 7.91 7.73 -8.07
CA PHE A 44 7.56 8.53 -6.90
C PHE A 44 6.10 8.37 -6.50
N THR A 45 5.16 8.28 -7.44
CA THR A 45 3.76 7.98 -7.15
C THR A 45 3.61 6.61 -6.47
N ARG A 46 4.25 5.56 -6.97
CA ARG A 46 4.24 4.22 -6.35
C ARG A 46 4.84 4.25 -4.95
N THR A 47 6.00 4.88 -4.79
CA THR A 47 6.68 5.00 -3.49
C THR A 47 5.81 5.76 -2.47
N ALA A 48 5.15 6.84 -2.90
CA ALA A 48 4.24 7.60 -2.04
C ALA A 48 3.00 6.76 -1.66
N ALA A 49 2.41 6.02 -2.59
CA ALA A 49 1.28 5.13 -2.34
C ALA A 49 1.66 4.00 -1.37
N GLU A 50 2.82 3.36 -1.56
CA GLU A 50 3.35 2.34 -0.64
C GLU A 50 3.60 2.88 0.76
N ARG A 51 4.13 4.11 0.87
CA ARG A 51 4.30 4.77 2.16
C ARG A 51 2.96 5.05 2.82
N ALA A 52 2.01 5.62 2.09
CA ALA A 52 0.67 5.87 2.61
C ALA A 52 -0.01 4.57 3.06
N GLN A 53 0.16 3.47 2.33
CA GLN A 53 -0.34 2.16 2.72
C GLN A 53 0.32 1.65 4.01
N ARG A 54 1.65 1.77 4.14
CA ARG A 54 2.37 1.38 5.35
C ARG A 54 1.97 2.21 6.57
N ASP A 55 1.73 3.51 6.38
CA ASP A 55 1.25 4.40 7.44
C ASP A 55 -0.16 4.00 7.89
N ARG A 56 -1.05 3.66 6.94
CA ARG A 56 -2.40 3.13 7.23
C ARG A 56 -2.35 1.77 7.95
N GLN A 57 -1.47 0.86 7.53
CA GLN A 57 -1.26 -0.43 8.21
C GLN A 57 -0.75 -0.25 9.64
N SER A 58 0.21 0.66 9.84
CA SER A 58 0.74 0.97 11.17
C SER A 58 -0.37 1.52 12.07
N ARG A 59 -1.19 2.43 11.56
CA ARG A 59 -2.34 2.98 12.28
C ARG A 59 -3.38 1.91 12.64
N ALA A 60 -3.68 1.00 11.73
CA ALA A 60 -4.57 -0.13 12.01
C ALA A 60 -4.04 -1.00 13.15
N TRP A 61 -2.73 -1.29 13.17
CA TRP A 61 -2.12 -2.05 14.25
C TRP A 61 -2.13 -1.32 15.59
N GLU A 62 -1.92 -0.01 15.60
CA GLU A 62 -2.06 0.81 16.83
C GLU A 62 -3.47 0.72 17.42
N LEU A 63 -4.49 0.70 16.56
CA LEU A 63 -5.90 0.56 16.99
C LEU A 63 -6.24 -0.84 17.48
N LEU A 64 -5.59 -1.88 16.96
CA LEU A 64 -5.84 -3.26 17.35
C LEU A 64 -5.06 -3.65 18.62
N LEU A 65 -3.82 -3.19 18.76
CA LEU A 65 -2.92 -3.56 19.86
C LEU A 65 -3.03 -2.59 21.03
N THR A 66 -4.24 -2.38 21.53
CA THR A 66 -4.55 -1.38 22.58
C THR A 66 -4.15 -1.83 23.98
N ARG A 67 -3.91 -3.13 24.17
CA ARG A 67 -3.51 -3.74 25.43
C ARG A 67 -2.48 -4.84 25.21
N SER A 68 -1.71 -5.12 26.25
CA SER A 68 -0.84 -6.28 26.30
C SER A 68 -1.65 -7.54 26.59
N TYR A 69 -1.26 -8.65 25.96
CA TYR A 69 -1.84 -9.98 26.19
C TYR A 69 -0.73 -10.93 26.63
N ASP A 70 -1.03 -11.80 27.60
CA ASP A 70 -0.11 -12.84 28.07
C ASP A 70 0.03 -14.00 27.06
N GLU A 71 -1.02 -14.23 26.27
CA GLU A 71 -1.04 -15.17 25.14
C GLU A 71 -1.36 -14.42 23.84
N PRO A 72 -0.93 -14.91 22.66
CA PRO A 72 -1.29 -14.29 21.39
C PRO A 72 -2.81 -14.17 21.22
N PRO A 73 -3.37 -12.95 21.08
CA PRO A 73 -4.80 -12.75 21.00
C PRO A 73 -5.36 -13.24 19.65
N THR A 74 -6.62 -13.66 19.67
CA THR A 74 -7.40 -13.92 18.45
C THR A 74 -7.94 -12.61 17.87
N TRP A 75 -8.30 -12.60 16.58
CA TRP A 75 -8.96 -11.44 15.97
C TRP A 75 -10.26 -11.07 16.68
N ALA A 76 -11.03 -12.06 17.14
CA ALA A 76 -12.24 -11.80 17.89
C ALA A 76 -11.98 -11.05 19.20
N GLN A 77 -10.96 -11.47 19.96
CA GLN A 77 -10.55 -10.79 21.18
C GLN A 77 -10.08 -9.36 20.88
N LEU A 78 -9.20 -9.16 19.89
CA LEU A 78 -8.75 -7.83 19.50
C LEU A 78 -9.92 -6.88 19.18
N PHE A 79 -10.96 -7.38 18.52
CA PHE A 79 -12.15 -6.61 18.18
C PHE A 79 -13.11 -6.38 19.36
N ASP A 80 -13.26 -7.36 20.25
CA ASP A 80 -14.04 -7.21 21.49
C ASP A 80 -13.43 -6.15 22.42
N ASP A 81 -12.12 -5.96 22.27
CA ASP A 81 -11.29 -5.14 23.12
C ASP A 81 -11.10 -3.71 22.61
N LEU A 82 -11.73 -3.37 21.49
CA LEU A 82 -11.61 -2.06 20.85
C LEU A 82 -12.24 -0.94 21.70
N PRO A 83 -11.53 0.20 21.83
CA PRO A 83 -12.12 1.40 22.39
C PRO A 83 -13.35 1.87 21.59
N PRO A 84 -14.29 2.59 22.25
CA PRO A 84 -15.41 3.22 21.55
C PRO A 84 -14.92 4.12 20.41
N GLY A 85 -15.48 3.96 19.22
CA GLY A 85 -15.12 4.74 18.03
C GLY A 85 -14.01 4.13 17.16
N SER A 86 -13.21 3.19 17.69
CA SER A 86 -12.14 2.54 16.91
C SER A 86 -12.67 1.70 15.74
N VAL A 87 -13.90 1.17 15.83
CA VAL A 87 -14.53 0.41 14.74
C VAL A 87 -14.77 1.26 13.49
N THR A 88 -15.14 2.53 13.66
CA THR A 88 -15.33 3.46 12.52
C THR A 88 -13.99 3.70 11.82
N GLU A 89 -12.95 4.00 12.60
CA GLU A 89 -11.60 4.25 12.09
C GLU A 89 -11.00 2.99 11.42
N LEU A 90 -11.23 1.80 11.98
CA LEU A 90 -10.85 0.53 11.34
C LEU A 90 -11.58 0.30 10.01
N GLY A 91 -12.83 0.75 9.90
CA GLY A 91 -13.58 0.70 8.64
C GLY A 91 -12.98 1.60 7.57
N GLU A 92 -12.52 2.80 7.94
CA GLU A 92 -11.77 3.69 7.04
C GLU A 92 -10.41 3.12 6.62
N LEU A 93 -9.85 2.22 7.43
CA LEU A 93 -8.56 1.55 7.21
C LEU A 93 -8.72 0.12 6.68
N HIS A 94 -9.92 -0.27 6.21
CA HIS A 94 -10.23 -1.67 5.90
C HIS A 94 -9.25 -2.30 4.89
N ASP A 95 -8.89 -1.59 3.81
CA ASP A 95 -7.89 -2.02 2.81
C ASP A 95 -6.48 -2.25 3.39
N ALA A 96 -6.18 -1.60 4.51
CA ALA A 96 -4.92 -1.70 5.22
C ALA A 96 -4.94 -2.73 6.35
N LEU A 97 -6.09 -3.35 6.64
CA LEU A 97 -6.17 -4.38 7.67
C LEU A 97 -5.50 -5.68 7.18
N PRO A 98 -4.82 -6.43 8.08
CA PRO A 98 -4.44 -7.80 7.80
C PRO A 98 -5.65 -8.65 7.41
N ALA A 99 -5.47 -9.65 6.54
CA ALA A 99 -6.58 -10.45 5.99
C ALA A 99 -7.49 -11.06 7.08
N GLY A 100 -6.92 -11.49 8.21
CA GLY A 100 -7.71 -12.02 9.33
C GLY A 100 -8.53 -10.95 10.06
N ALA A 101 -8.01 -9.72 10.17
CA ALA A 101 -8.76 -8.58 10.71
C ALA A 101 -9.87 -8.12 9.74
N GLN A 102 -9.62 -8.13 8.43
CA GLN A 102 -10.65 -7.87 7.41
C GLN A 102 -11.80 -8.86 7.53
N ALA A 103 -11.49 -10.16 7.57
CA ALA A 103 -12.51 -11.20 7.68
C ALA A 103 -13.34 -11.06 8.98
N GLU A 104 -12.70 -10.69 10.09
CA GLU A 104 -13.41 -10.46 11.35
C GLU A 104 -14.24 -9.18 11.32
N TYR A 105 -13.74 -8.10 10.70
CA TYR A 105 -14.50 -6.87 10.48
C TYR A 105 -15.75 -7.15 9.64
N ASP A 106 -15.58 -7.79 8.48
CA ASP A 106 -16.65 -8.16 7.56
C ASP A 106 -17.71 -9.02 8.24
N ARG A 107 -17.28 -9.99 9.06
CA ARG A 107 -18.17 -10.87 9.83
C ARG A 107 -19.04 -10.10 10.83
N ARG A 108 -18.50 -9.06 11.46
CA ARG A 108 -19.17 -8.29 12.53
C ARG A 108 -20.00 -7.12 12.02
N PHE A 109 -19.48 -6.39 11.02
CA PHE A 109 -20.00 -5.09 10.62
C PHE A 109 -20.38 -5.03 9.13
N GLY A 110 -20.01 -6.04 8.35
CA GLY A 110 -20.14 -6.02 6.90
C GLY A 110 -19.01 -5.23 6.23
N SER A 111 -18.81 -5.48 4.93
CA SER A 111 -17.72 -4.85 4.18
C SER A 111 -18.03 -3.38 3.89
N PRO A 112 -17.15 -2.44 4.30
CA PRO A 112 -17.35 -1.03 4.02
C PRO A 112 -17.15 -0.76 2.53
N GLY A 113 -18.25 -0.47 1.81
CA GLY A 113 -18.20 -0.09 0.39
C GLY A 113 -18.73 -1.11 -0.61
N ARG A 114 -19.75 -1.91 -0.25
CA ARG A 114 -20.59 -2.56 -1.28
C ARG A 114 -21.70 -1.64 -1.77
#